data_AF-A0A957DRM8-F1
#
_entry.id   AF-A0A957DRM8-F1
#
_cell.length_a   1.000
_cell.length_b   1.000
_cell.length_c   1.000
_cell.angle_alpha   90.00
_cell.angle_beta   90.00
_cell.angle_gamma   90.00
#
_symmetry.space_group_name_H-M   'P 1'
#
loop_
_entity.id
_entity.type
_entity.pdbx_description
1 polymer ?
#
loop_
_entity_poly.entity_id
_entity_poly.type
_entity_poly.pdbx_seq_one_letter_code
_entity_poly.pdbx_strand_id
1 'polypeptide(L)'
;MSDTAIPSQSKPETPANQTKLAIFSGRRGVKRREALLAYLFLSPAIIIIGLFGLFPLVFSAYQSTRAGLNNVVGRPDGLGQYVRAIDNLAYVLAFWMALFFIVVAIRQINELLATSRAKDENPWRWLLPGIFLAGGLVLILWLVFVFMPGLLEIGEKMVGFTAVERNELFPQFLQEAWQAPGVASTFYYGVLALILGGVAYFFIQRNSPPTQR
;
A
#
# COMPACT_ATOMS: atom_id res chain seq x y z
N MET A 1 99.98 -24.20 18.42
CA MET A 1 98.50 -24.09 18.47
C MET A 1 98.21 -22.85 19.31
N SER A 2 97.49 -21.87 18.73
CA SER A 2 96.98 -20.62 19.36
C SER A 2 98.06 -19.62 19.86
N ASP A 3 97.99 -18.29 19.77
CA ASP A 3 97.11 -17.25 19.19
C ASP A 3 98.06 -16.04 19.00
N THR A 4 97.91 -15.11 18.06
CA THR A 4 97.14 -13.88 18.27
C THR A 4 97.39 -13.01 17.04
N ALA A 5 96.35 -12.67 16.28
CA ALA A 5 96.40 -11.62 15.28
C ALA A 5 95.10 -10.80 15.37
N ILE A 6 95.22 -9.58 15.87
CA ILE A 6 94.26 -8.48 15.67
C ILE A 6 95.01 -7.54 14.70
N PRO A 7 94.44 -7.10 13.56
CA PRO A 7 93.34 -6.14 13.62
C PRO A 7 92.36 -6.12 12.43
N SER A 8 91.14 -5.62 12.66
CA SER A 8 90.64 -4.40 11.98
C SER A 8 89.21 -4.11 12.46
N GLN A 9 89.01 -2.91 12.99
CA GLN A 9 87.68 -2.38 13.27
C GLN A 9 86.98 -2.03 11.95
N SER A 10 85.83 -2.64 11.70
CA SER A 10 84.85 -2.14 10.72
C SER A 10 83.53 -1.84 11.43
N LYS A 11 83.37 -0.55 11.76
CA LYS A 11 82.21 0.33 11.65
C LYS A 11 80.81 -0.24 12.01
N PRO A 12 80.03 0.44 12.88
CA PRO A 12 78.67 0.03 13.21
C PRO A 12 77.79 0.02 11.95
N GLU A 13 77.24 -1.14 11.62
CA GLU A 13 76.17 -1.25 10.63
C GLU A 13 74.96 -0.47 11.14
N THR A 14 74.75 0.68 10.49
CA THR A 14 73.58 1.52 10.62
C THR A 14 72.37 0.72 10.12
N PRO A 15 71.20 0.74 10.79
CA PRO A 15 70.01 0.03 10.34
C PRO A 15 69.49 0.66 9.05
N ALA A 16 69.95 0.15 7.91
CA ALA A 16 69.46 0.52 6.59
C ALA A 16 68.17 -0.24 6.27
N ASN A 17 67.06 0.10 6.95
CA ASN A 17 65.73 -0.21 6.40
C ASN A 17 64.58 0.66 6.97
N GLN A 18 64.74 1.98 7.02
CA GLN A 18 63.64 2.91 7.30
C GLN A 18 63.35 3.86 6.13
N THR A 19 63.55 3.39 4.89
CA THR A 19 63.27 4.17 3.68
C THR A 19 62.18 3.54 2.83
N LYS A 20 61.14 2.99 3.47
CA LYS A 20 59.85 2.80 2.80
C LYS A 20 58.81 3.63 3.54
N LEU A 21 58.24 4.59 2.81
CA LEU A 21 57.04 5.39 3.12
C LEU A 21 57.23 6.82 3.66
N ALA A 22 58.25 7.56 3.21
CA ALA A 22 58.25 9.03 3.35
C ALA A 22 57.34 9.76 2.33
N ILE A 23 56.60 9.03 1.49
CA ILE A 23 55.74 9.61 0.42
C ILE A 23 54.29 9.83 0.91
N PHE A 24 53.91 9.30 2.08
CA PHE A 24 52.58 9.47 2.69
C PHE A 24 52.58 10.21 4.04
N SER A 25 53.69 10.86 4.42
CA SER A 25 53.88 11.47 5.75
C SER A 25 53.25 12.87 5.92
N GLY A 26 52.64 13.45 4.89
CA GLY A 26 51.93 14.74 5.00
C GLY A 26 50.54 14.61 5.64
N ARG A 27 50.03 15.69 6.26
CA ARG A 27 48.69 15.75 6.91
C ARG A 27 47.53 15.21 6.04
N ARG A 28 47.64 15.34 4.70
CA ARG A 28 46.64 14.82 3.74
C ARG A 28 46.80 13.32 3.46
N GLY A 29 48.02 12.79 3.51
CA GLY A 29 48.30 11.36 3.33
C GLY A 29 47.85 10.53 4.53
N VAL A 30 48.04 11.06 5.73
CA VAL A 30 47.52 10.47 6.98
C VAL A 30 46.00 10.32 6.93
N LYS A 31 45.27 11.38 6.55
CA LYS A 31 43.79 11.33 6.42
C LYS A 31 43.31 10.29 5.39
N ARG A 32 44.00 10.15 4.26
CA ARG A 32 43.66 9.12 3.25
C ARG A 32 43.93 7.71 3.74
N ARG A 33 45.04 7.52 4.47
CA ARG A 33 45.38 6.23 5.08
C ARG A 33 44.38 5.85 6.18
N GLU A 34 43.99 6.80 7.01
CA GLU A 34 42.95 6.61 8.03
C GLU A 34 41.60 6.28 7.40
N ALA A 35 41.19 6.99 6.34
CA ALA A 35 39.96 6.69 5.61
C ALA A 35 40.01 5.30 4.96
N LEU A 36 41.13 4.94 4.31
CA LEU A 36 41.31 3.61 3.72
C LEU A 36 41.26 2.51 4.79
N LEU A 37 41.90 2.71 5.94
CA LEU A 37 41.83 1.77 7.06
C LEU A 37 40.41 1.64 7.60
N ALA A 38 39.66 2.75 7.71
CA ALA A 38 38.26 2.72 8.12
C ALA A 38 37.39 1.94 7.12
N TYR A 39 37.57 2.16 5.81
CA TYR A 39 36.86 1.39 4.79
C TYR A 39 37.28 -0.08 4.79
N LEU A 40 38.56 -0.39 5.00
CA LEU A 40 39.04 -1.77 5.05
C LEU A 40 38.47 -2.51 6.27
N PHE A 41 38.38 -1.82 7.41
CA PHE A 41 37.77 -2.34 8.64
C PHE A 41 36.26 -2.53 8.51
N LEU A 42 35.58 -1.64 7.79
CA LEU A 42 34.13 -1.73 7.57
C LEU A 42 33.74 -2.71 6.46
N SER A 43 34.63 -2.95 5.49
CA SER A 43 34.37 -3.82 4.34
C SER A 43 33.88 -5.23 4.68
N PRO A 44 34.41 -5.98 5.67
CA PRO A 44 33.88 -7.30 6.00
C PRO A 44 32.42 -7.24 6.50
N ALA A 45 32.05 -6.22 7.27
CA ALA A 45 30.68 -6.04 7.73
C ALA A 45 29.74 -5.70 6.56
N ILE A 46 30.16 -4.82 5.65
CA ILE A 46 29.39 -4.48 4.44
C ILE A 46 29.18 -5.72 3.57
N ILE A 47 30.22 -6.55 3.40
CA ILE A 47 30.15 -7.79 2.62
C ILE A 47 29.16 -8.77 3.26
N ILE A 48 29.23 -8.98 4.58
CA ILE A 48 28.32 -9.88 5.30
C ILE A 48 26.88 -9.37 5.23
N ILE A 49 26.64 -8.08 5.51
CA ILE A 49 25.30 -7.48 5.42
C ILE A 49 24.78 -7.53 3.98
N GLY A 50 25.63 -7.30 2.99
CA GLY A 50 25.29 -7.41 1.58
C GLY A 50 24.87 -8.83 1.20
N LEU A 51 25.67 -9.84 1.52
CA LEU A 51 25.44 -11.24 1.16
C LEU A 51 24.31 -11.91 1.94
N PHE A 52 24.15 -11.60 3.22
CA PHE A 52 23.20 -12.29 4.11
C PHE A 52 21.99 -11.44 4.50
N GLY A 53 22.06 -10.12 4.39
CA GLY A 53 20.94 -9.23 4.70
C GLY A 53 20.24 -8.72 3.44
N LEU A 54 20.97 -7.95 2.62
CA LEU A 54 20.39 -7.27 1.46
C LEU A 54 20.11 -8.23 0.30
N PHE A 55 21.04 -9.15 0.01
CA PHE A 55 20.93 -10.08 -1.10
C PHE A 55 19.71 -11.01 -1.00
N PRO A 56 19.42 -11.68 0.14
CA PRO A 56 18.23 -12.51 0.25
C PRO A 56 16.94 -11.72 0.05
N LEU A 57 16.89 -10.47 0.52
CA LEU A 57 15.70 -9.62 0.40
C LEU A 57 15.43 -9.24 -1.06
N VAL A 58 16.46 -8.79 -1.78
CA VAL A 58 16.37 -8.48 -3.21
C VAL A 58 16.10 -9.74 -4.03
N PHE A 59 16.73 -10.86 -3.69
CA PHE A 59 16.51 -12.14 -4.35
C PHE A 59 15.08 -12.65 -4.14
N SER A 60 14.53 -12.53 -2.93
CA SER A 60 13.14 -12.86 -2.64
C SER A 60 12.16 -11.95 -3.38
N ALA A 61 12.42 -10.64 -3.45
CA ALA A 61 11.60 -9.72 -4.25
C ALA A 61 11.64 -10.06 -5.76
N TYR A 62 12.84 -10.35 -6.28
CA TYR A 62 13.05 -10.79 -7.65
C TYR A 62 12.34 -12.10 -7.97
N GLN A 63 12.48 -13.11 -7.09
CA GLN A 63 11.80 -14.39 -7.22
C GLN A 63 10.29 -14.27 -7.02
N SER A 64 9.82 -13.33 -6.21
CA SER A 64 8.38 -13.05 -6.07
C SER A 64 7.75 -12.49 -7.36
N THR A 65 8.56 -12.02 -8.30
CA THR A 65 8.12 -11.58 -9.64
C THR A 65 8.18 -12.75 -10.65
N ARG A 66 8.82 -13.86 -10.31
CA ARG A 66 8.95 -15.05 -11.17
C ARG A 66 7.96 -16.11 -10.68
N ALA A 67 7.20 -16.65 -11.63
CA ALA A 67 6.18 -17.66 -11.37
C ALA A 67 6.71 -18.77 -10.44
N GLY A 68 5.93 -19.05 -9.40
CA GLY A 68 6.29 -19.99 -8.33
C GLY A 68 6.77 -21.35 -8.84
N LEU A 69 7.59 -22.01 -8.02
CA LEU A 69 8.36 -23.23 -8.27
C LEU A 69 7.56 -24.45 -8.80
N ASN A 70 6.23 -24.35 -8.98
CA ASN A 70 5.36 -25.47 -9.35
C ASN A 70 4.37 -25.19 -10.50
N ASN A 71 4.56 -24.14 -11.30
CA ASN A 71 3.84 -23.99 -12.57
C ASN A 71 4.83 -24.01 -13.73
N VAL A 72 4.64 -25.02 -14.59
CA VAL A 72 5.34 -25.33 -15.85
C VAL A 72 6.09 -24.13 -16.44
N VAL A 73 7.41 -24.30 -16.50
CA VAL A 73 8.42 -23.46 -17.17
C VAL A 73 7.89 -22.75 -18.43
N GLY A 74 7.99 -21.41 -18.46
CA GLY A 74 8.10 -20.70 -19.74
C GLY A 74 7.60 -19.26 -19.83
N ARG A 75 6.79 -18.74 -18.90
CA ARG A 75 6.29 -17.35 -19.01
C ARG A 75 6.40 -16.59 -17.68
N PRO A 76 7.09 -15.43 -17.64
CA PRO A 76 7.00 -14.52 -16.50
C PRO A 76 5.55 -14.05 -16.34
N ASP A 77 4.86 -14.48 -15.28
CA ASP A 77 3.49 -14.05 -14.95
C ASP A 77 3.46 -12.64 -14.32
N GLY A 78 4.63 -12.03 -14.11
CA GLY A 78 4.81 -10.66 -13.63
C GLY A 78 4.09 -10.40 -12.31
N LEU A 79 3.22 -9.37 -12.31
CA LEU A 79 2.38 -9.01 -11.15
C LEU A 79 1.18 -9.94 -10.95
N GLY A 80 0.96 -10.93 -11.83
CA GLY A 80 -0.21 -11.82 -11.78
C GLY A 80 -0.36 -12.58 -10.47
N GLN A 81 0.76 -12.87 -9.78
CA GLN A 81 0.74 -13.48 -8.45
C GLN A 81 0.27 -12.52 -7.35
N TYR A 82 0.64 -11.24 -7.42
CA TYR A 82 0.13 -10.22 -6.49
C TYR A 82 -1.36 -9.95 -6.74
N VAL A 83 -1.78 -9.87 -8.01
CA VAL A 83 -3.19 -9.73 -8.38
C VAL A 83 -3.99 -10.92 -7.84
N ARG A 84 -3.50 -12.16 -8.01
CA ARG A 84 -4.17 -13.37 -7.49
C ARG A 84 -4.20 -13.44 -5.96
N ALA A 85 -3.14 -12.97 -5.30
CA ALA A 85 -3.09 -12.91 -3.83
C ALA A 85 -4.02 -11.83 -3.27
N ILE A 86 -4.07 -10.65 -3.91
CA ILE A 86 -4.99 -9.56 -3.57
C ILE A 86 -6.43 -9.99 -3.84
N ASP A 87 -6.71 -10.71 -4.92
CA ASP A 87 -8.05 -11.21 -5.24
C ASP A 87 -8.57 -12.14 -4.15
N ASN A 88 -7.75 -13.11 -3.73
CA ASN A 88 -8.10 -14.00 -2.61
C ASN A 88 -8.23 -13.22 -1.28
N LEU A 89 -7.34 -12.26 -1.02
CA LEU A 89 -7.41 -11.42 0.18
C LEU A 89 -8.67 -10.54 0.18
N ALA A 90 -9.02 -9.94 -0.97
CA ALA A 90 -10.21 -9.12 -1.14
C ALA A 90 -11.47 -9.94 -0.89
N TYR A 91 -11.52 -11.17 -1.39
CA TYR A 91 -12.62 -12.10 -1.11
C TYR A 91 -12.75 -12.41 0.39
N VAL A 92 -11.63 -12.73 1.06
CA VAL A 92 -11.62 -13.01 2.50
C VAL A 92 -12.04 -11.77 3.31
N LEU A 93 -11.52 -10.59 2.96
CA LEU A 93 -11.90 -9.33 3.62
C LEU A 93 -13.36 -9.00 3.39
N ALA A 94 -13.87 -9.15 2.16
CA ALA A 94 -15.28 -8.94 1.84
C ALA A 94 -16.18 -9.89 2.63
N PHE A 95 -15.78 -11.17 2.77
CA PHE A 95 -16.49 -12.15 3.58
C PHE A 95 -16.59 -11.71 5.06
N TRP A 96 -15.46 -11.36 5.68
CA TRP A 96 -15.45 -10.90 7.08
C TRP A 96 -16.20 -9.58 7.27
N MET A 97 -16.10 -8.66 6.31
CA MET A 97 -16.84 -7.40 6.33
C MET A 97 -18.35 -7.63 6.23
N ALA A 98 -18.80 -8.53 5.35
CA ALA A 98 -20.21 -8.92 5.26
C ALA A 98 -20.71 -9.54 6.58
N LEU A 99 -19.93 -10.46 7.17
CA LEU A 99 -20.26 -11.06 8.46
C LEU A 99 -20.34 -10.00 9.57
N PHE A 100 -19.38 -9.08 9.62
CA PHE A 100 -19.39 -7.97 10.57
C PHE A 100 -20.66 -7.12 10.44
N PHE A 101 -21.03 -6.73 9.22
CA PHE A 101 -22.25 -5.95 8.99
C PHE A 101 -23.53 -6.71 9.37
N ILE A 102 -23.59 -8.03 9.15
CA ILE A 102 -24.71 -8.86 9.59
C ILE A 102 -24.82 -8.84 11.12
N VAL A 103 -23.71 -9.03 11.84
CA VAL A 103 -23.70 -9.01 13.30
C VAL A 103 -24.14 -7.65 13.83
N VAL A 104 -23.63 -6.56 13.27
CA VAL A 104 -24.04 -5.19 13.63
C VAL A 104 -25.53 -4.99 13.36
N ALA A 105 -26.03 -5.38 12.18
CA ALA A 105 -27.45 -5.25 11.84
C ALA A 105 -28.37 -6.00 12.82
N ILE A 106 -28.02 -7.24 13.19
CA ILE A 106 -28.78 -8.02 14.18
C ILE A 106 -28.78 -7.32 15.54
N ARG A 107 -27.63 -6.80 15.99
CA ARG A 107 -27.55 -6.04 17.25
C ARG A 107 -28.43 -4.79 17.22
N GLN A 108 -28.37 -4.01 16.14
CA GLN A 108 -29.19 -2.79 15.99
C GLN A 108 -30.69 -3.11 15.97
N ILE A 109 -31.10 -4.19 15.28
CA ILE A 109 -32.50 -4.64 15.26
C ILE A 109 -32.95 -5.06 16.67
N ASN A 110 -32.13 -5.81 17.40
CA ASN A 110 -32.45 -6.23 18.76
C ASN A 110 -32.58 -5.03 19.72
N GLU A 111 -31.68 -4.05 19.61
CA GLU A 111 -31.74 -2.80 20.39
C GLU A 111 -32.98 -1.97 20.05
N LEU A 112 -33.34 -1.87 18.75
CA LEU A 112 -34.55 -1.20 18.29
C LEU A 112 -35.81 -1.86 18.85
N LEU A 113 -35.90 -3.20 18.80
CA LEU A 113 -37.02 -3.96 19.33
C LEU A 113 -37.13 -3.86 20.86
N ALA A 114 -36.00 -3.89 21.58
CA ALA A 114 -35.97 -3.72 23.03
C ALA A 114 -36.45 -2.31 23.43
N THR A 115 -35.98 -1.27 22.74
CA THR A 115 -36.36 0.13 22.99
C THR A 115 -37.83 0.39 22.64
N SER A 116 -38.31 -0.18 21.54
CA SER A 116 -39.71 -0.10 21.11
C SER A 116 -40.66 -0.71 22.13
N ARG A 117 -40.33 -1.89 22.70
CA ARG A 117 -41.12 -2.50 23.79
C ARG A 117 -41.12 -1.66 25.06
N ALA A 118 -40.00 -1.01 25.38
CA ALA A 118 -39.89 -0.17 26.58
C ALA A 118 -40.69 1.14 26.47
N LYS A 119 -40.87 1.66 25.25
CA LYS A 119 -41.55 2.95 24.98
C LYS A 119 -42.96 2.79 24.41
N ASP A 120 -43.44 1.56 24.23
CA ASP A 120 -44.70 1.21 23.54
C ASP A 120 -44.85 1.90 22.16
N GLU A 121 -43.71 2.10 21.48
CA GLU A 121 -43.67 2.73 20.16
C GLU A 121 -43.73 1.67 19.06
N ASN A 122 -44.52 1.92 18.02
CA ASN A 122 -44.61 1.01 16.88
C ASN A 122 -43.33 1.11 15.99
N PRO A 123 -42.49 0.06 15.94
CA PRO A 123 -41.19 0.10 15.25
C PRO A 123 -41.34 0.09 13.72
N TRP A 124 -42.49 -0.36 13.20
CA TRP A 124 -42.74 -0.49 11.77
C TRP A 124 -42.79 0.87 11.05
N ARG A 125 -43.05 1.96 11.77
CA ARG A 125 -43.01 3.32 11.21
C ARG A 125 -41.61 3.69 10.71
N TRP A 126 -40.57 3.22 11.39
CA TRP A 126 -39.18 3.50 11.06
C TRP A 126 -38.61 2.60 9.94
N LEU A 127 -39.36 1.58 9.54
CA LEU A 127 -38.91 0.62 8.52
C LEU A 127 -38.88 1.25 7.12
N LEU A 128 -39.87 2.10 6.79
CA LEU A 128 -39.91 2.84 5.53
C LEU A 128 -38.67 3.72 5.30
N PRO A 129 -38.35 4.70 6.17
CA PRO A 129 -37.15 5.51 6.00
C PRO A 129 -35.87 4.65 6.03
N GLY A 130 -35.85 3.58 6.83
CA GLY A 130 -34.76 2.62 6.87
C GLY A 130 -34.50 1.94 5.52
N ILE A 131 -35.54 1.43 4.84
CA ILE A 131 -35.41 0.79 3.53
C ILE A 131 -34.90 1.79 2.48
N PHE A 132 -35.44 3.01 2.46
CA PHE A 132 -35.01 4.02 1.49
C PHE A 132 -33.55 4.44 1.71
N LEU A 133 -33.13 4.62 2.97
CA LEU A 133 -31.74 4.95 3.29
C LEU A 133 -30.80 3.78 2.94
N ALA A 134 -31.16 2.55 3.29
CA ALA A 134 -30.37 1.37 2.98
C ALA A 134 -30.27 1.14 1.46
N GLY A 135 -31.40 1.22 0.75
CA GLY A 135 -31.44 1.09 -0.70
C GLY A 135 -30.63 2.17 -1.41
N GLY A 136 -30.75 3.43 -0.95
CA GLY A 136 -29.93 4.53 -1.45
C GLY A 136 -28.43 4.30 -1.25
N LEU A 137 -28.02 3.88 -0.06
CA LEU A 137 -26.63 3.52 0.23
C LEU A 137 -26.13 2.38 -0.67
N VAL A 138 -26.92 1.32 -0.84
CA VAL A 138 -26.56 0.19 -1.71
C VAL A 138 -26.37 0.67 -3.16
N LEU A 139 -27.26 1.51 -3.68
CA LEU A 139 -27.14 2.06 -5.03
C LEU A 139 -25.88 2.94 -5.19
N ILE A 140 -25.56 3.76 -4.18
CA ILE A 140 -24.34 4.57 -4.20
C ILE A 140 -23.08 3.70 -4.13
N LEU A 141 -23.09 2.61 -3.38
CA LEU A 141 -21.98 1.64 -3.39
C LEU A 141 -21.90 0.90 -4.73
N TRP A 142 -23.04 0.52 -5.30
CA TRP A 142 -23.14 -0.13 -6.60
C TRP A 142 -22.64 0.76 -7.73
N LEU A 143 -22.84 2.08 -7.62
CA LEU A 143 -22.33 3.07 -8.58
C LEU A 143 -20.82 2.93 -8.79
N VAL A 144 -20.06 2.60 -7.74
CA VAL A 144 -18.59 2.40 -7.86
C VAL A 144 -18.30 1.30 -8.87
N PHE A 145 -19.01 0.17 -8.79
CA PHE A 145 -18.81 -0.95 -9.71
C PHE A 145 -19.28 -0.66 -11.13
N VAL A 146 -20.33 0.14 -11.30
CA VAL A 146 -20.85 0.53 -12.63
C VAL A 146 -20.01 1.62 -13.28
N PHE A 147 -19.49 2.57 -12.50
CA PHE A 147 -18.71 3.71 -13.00
C PHE A 147 -17.24 3.38 -13.21
N MET A 148 -16.67 2.48 -12.40
CA MET A 148 -15.26 2.11 -12.46
C MET A 148 -14.79 1.64 -13.85
N PRO A 149 -15.51 0.78 -14.59
CA PRO A 149 -15.10 0.40 -15.95
C PRO A 149 -14.91 1.61 -16.87
N GLY A 150 -15.85 2.56 -16.83
CA GLY A 150 -15.75 3.82 -17.60
C GLY A 150 -14.53 4.65 -17.20
N LEU A 151 -14.22 4.74 -15.90
CA LEU A 151 -13.02 5.43 -15.41
C LEU A 151 -11.71 4.77 -15.85
N LEU A 152 -11.65 3.44 -15.89
CA LEU A 152 -10.46 2.70 -16.32
C LEU A 152 -10.20 2.91 -17.82
N GLU A 153 -11.26 2.97 -18.63
CA GLU A 153 -11.18 3.21 -20.08
C GLU A 153 -10.61 4.61 -20.40
N ILE A 154 -10.81 5.61 -19.53
CA ILE A 154 -10.21 6.95 -19.70
C ILE A 154 -8.68 6.84 -19.79
N GLY A 155 -8.07 6.00 -18.96
CA GLY A 155 -6.62 5.79 -18.96
C GLY A 155 -6.11 5.25 -20.29
N GLU A 156 -6.86 4.32 -20.89
CA GLU A 156 -6.55 3.75 -22.21
C GLU A 156 -6.74 4.78 -23.32
N LYS A 157 -7.83 5.57 -23.27
CA LYS A 157 -8.10 6.66 -24.21
C LYS A 157 -7.05 7.78 -24.15
N MET A 158 -6.34 7.93 -23.03
CA MET A 158 -5.30 8.95 -22.86
C MET A 158 -3.92 8.54 -23.40
N VAL A 159 -3.74 7.28 -23.78
CA VAL A 159 -2.47 6.79 -24.31
C VAL A 159 -2.20 7.45 -25.66
N GLY A 160 -1.02 8.09 -25.79
CA GLY A 160 -0.58 8.74 -27.03
C GLY A 160 -0.79 10.26 -27.07
N PHE A 161 -1.54 10.84 -26.13
CA PHE A 161 -1.69 12.30 -26.02
C PHE A 161 -0.59 12.95 -25.19
N THR A 162 -0.24 14.19 -25.53
CA THR A 162 0.67 15.04 -24.75
C THR A 162 0.02 15.48 -23.43
N ALA A 163 0.81 16.01 -22.49
CA ALA A 163 0.31 16.42 -21.18
C ALA A 163 -0.75 17.53 -21.26
N VAL A 164 -0.64 18.44 -22.23
CA VAL A 164 -1.61 19.54 -22.44
C VAL A 164 -2.92 18.99 -22.99
N GLU A 165 -2.86 18.17 -24.05
CA GLU A 165 -4.03 17.53 -24.66
C GLU A 165 -4.80 16.65 -23.66
N ARG A 166 -4.09 15.89 -22.81
CA ARG A 166 -4.73 15.08 -21.77
C ARG A 166 -5.56 15.92 -20.80
N ASN A 167 -5.10 17.11 -20.43
CA ASN A 167 -5.82 17.98 -19.51
C ASN A 167 -7.10 18.55 -20.15
N GLU A 168 -7.09 18.81 -21.45
CA GLU A 168 -8.25 19.30 -22.20
C GLU A 168 -9.28 18.20 -22.49
N LEU A 169 -8.81 16.98 -22.76
CA LEU A 169 -9.67 15.84 -23.10
C LEU A 169 -10.20 15.09 -21.87
N PHE A 170 -9.54 15.20 -20.70
CA PHE A 170 -9.96 14.52 -19.47
C PHE A 170 -11.42 14.83 -19.06
N PRO A 171 -11.88 16.09 -19.02
CA PRO A 171 -13.26 16.38 -18.67
C PRO A 171 -14.27 15.79 -19.65
N GLN A 172 -13.91 15.71 -20.94
CA GLN A 172 -14.77 15.13 -21.98
C GLN A 172 -14.93 13.62 -21.78
N PHE A 173 -13.83 12.90 -21.56
CA PHE A 173 -13.87 11.47 -21.27
C PHE A 173 -14.54 11.15 -19.94
N LEU A 174 -14.39 12.02 -18.93
CA LEU A 174 -15.11 11.88 -17.66
C LEU A 174 -16.62 12.04 -17.86
N GLN A 175 -17.03 13.00 -18.70
CA GLN A 175 -18.44 13.18 -19.06
C GLN A 175 -18.98 11.98 -19.86
N GLU A 176 -18.19 11.44 -20.79
CA GLU A 176 -18.54 10.24 -21.54
C GLU A 176 -18.73 9.03 -20.60
N ALA A 177 -17.80 8.82 -19.66
CA ALA A 177 -17.91 7.78 -18.65
C ALA A 177 -19.13 7.96 -17.73
N TRP A 178 -19.51 9.21 -17.43
CA TRP A 178 -20.73 9.50 -16.65
C TRP A 178 -22.02 9.17 -17.42
N GLN A 179 -22.01 9.37 -18.75
CA GLN A 179 -23.12 9.07 -19.65
C GLN A 179 -23.19 7.58 -20.03
N ALA A 180 -22.24 6.77 -19.57
CA ALA A 180 -22.26 5.34 -19.80
C ALA A 180 -23.56 4.69 -19.26
N PRO A 181 -24.06 3.63 -19.91
CA PRO A 181 -25.32 3.00 -19.54
C PRO A 181 -25.36 2.61 -18.06
N GLY A 182 -26.33 3.14 -17.33
CA GLY A 182 -26.55 2.81 -15.92
C GLY A 182 -25.84 3.71 -14.91
N VAL A 183 -24.76 4.42 -15.25
CA VAL A 183 -23.99 5.21 -14.28
C VAL A 183 -24.83 6.35 -13.70
N ALA A 184 -25.26 7.27 -14.57
CA ALA A 184 -26.02 8.43 -14.15
C ALA A 184 -27.35 8.03 -13.47
N SER A 185 -28.05 7.03 -14.00
CA SER A 185 -29.31 6.57 -13.42
C SER A 185 -29.12 5.93 -12.04
N THR A 186 -28.12 5.07 -11.85
CA THR A 186 -27.80 4.51 -10.53
C THR A 186 -27.48 5.61 -9.51
N PHE A 187 -26.71 6.64 -9.90
CA PHE A 187 -26.45 7.78 -9.03
C PHE A 187 -27.73 8.53 -8.65
N TYR A 188 -28.55 8.91 -9.64
CA TYR A 188 -29.77 9.67 -9.38
C TYR A 188 -30.77 8.88 -8.55
N TYR A 189 -30.97 7.59 -8.81
CA TYR A 189 -31.84 6.74 -7.99
C TYR A 189 -31.30 6.56 -6.57
N GLY A 190 -29.98 6.43 -6.40
CA GLY A 190 -29.35 6.37 -5.08
C GLY A 190 -29.58 7.65 -4.28
N VAL A 191 -29.28 8.81 -4.87
CA VAL A 191 -29.50 10.11 -4.23
C VAL A 191 -30.98 10.35 -3.93
N LEU A 192 -31.87 10.04 -4.87
CA LEU A 192 -33.30 10.20 -4.69
C LEU A 192 -33.82 9.30 -3.56
N ALA A 193 -33.37 8.05 -3.46
CA ALA A 193 -33.72 7.17 -2.36
C ALA A 193 -33.23 7.71 -1.01
N LEU A 194 -32.01 8.26 -0.94
CA LEU A 194 -31.50 8.89 0.28
C LEU A 194 -32.33 10.12 0.69
N ILE A 195 -32.69 10.97 -0.27
CA ILE A 195 -33.54 12.14 -0.03
C ILE A 195 -34.91 11.70 0.47
N LEU A 196 -35.57 10.74 -0.21
CA LEU A 196 -36.87 10.22 0.21
C LEU A 196 -36.81 9.59 1.61
N GLY A 197 -35.75 8.83 1.91
CA GLY A 197 -35.52 8.26 3.23
C GLY A 197 -35.35 9.32 4.32
N GLY A 198 -34.56 10.37 4.04
CA GLY A 198 -34.37 11.50 4.96
C GLY A 198 -35.64 12.32 5.17
N VAL A 199 -36.41 12.57 4.11
CA VAL A 199 -37.70 13.26 4.20
C VAL A 199 -38.70 12.44 5.01
N ALA A 200 -38.82 11.14 4.74
CA ALA A 200 -39.68 10.24 5.52
C ALA A 200 -39.27 10.23 7.00
N TYR A 201 -37.96 10.15 7.29
CA TYR A 201 -37.43 10.23 8.64
C TYR A 201 -37.83 11.54 9.33
N PHE A 202 -37.65 12.68 8.66
CA PHE A 202 -38.00 14.00 9.19
C PHE A 202 -39.51 14.12 9.50
N PHE A 203 -40.37 13.64 8.59
CA PHE A 203 -41.82 13.66 8.82
C PHE A 203 -42.24 12.78 10.00
N ILE A 204 -41.65 11.59 10.12
CA ILE A 204 -41.93 10.68 11.24
C ILE A 204 -41.47 11.32 12.55
N GLN A 205 -40.27 11.88 12.59
CA GLN A 205 -39.73 12.53 13.78
C GLN A 205 -40.56 13.75 14.21
N ARG A 206 -41.00 14.58 13.26
CA ARG A 206 -41.86 15.74 13.53
C ARG A 206 -43.23 15.36 14.08
N ASN A 207 -43.80 14.26 13.60
CA ASN A 207 -45.15 13.82 13.97
C ASN A 207 -45.15 12.87 15.17
N SER A 208 -43.99 12.47 15.68
CA SER A 208 -43.88 11.64 16.87
C SER A 208 -43.93 12.52 18.12
N PRO A 209 -44.74 12.18 19.14
CA PRO A 209 -44.81 12.95 20.38
C PRO A 209 -43.42 12.98 21.04
N PRO A 210 -43.07 14.08 21.73
CA PRO A 210 -41.79 14.19 22.42
C PRO A 210 -41.67 13.05 23.41
N THR A 211 -40.74 12.14 23.16
CA THR A 211 -40.39 11.06 24.09
C THR A 211 -39.92 11.73 25.38
N GLN A 212 -40.71 11.63 26.45
CA GLN A 212 -40.25 12.09 27.77
C GLN A 212 -38.98 11.30 28.10
N ARG A 213 -37.87 12.02 28.24
CA ARG A 213 -36.57 11.49 28.64
C ARG A 213 -36.55 11.19 30.12
#